data_AF-A0A4Q0ZS69-F1
#
_entry.id   AF-A0A4Q0ZS69-F1
#
_cell.length_a   1.000
_cell.length_b   1.000
_cell.length_c   1.000
_cell.angle_alpha   90.00
_cell.angle_beta   90.00
_cell.angle_gamma   90.00
#
_symmetry.space_group_name_H-M   'P 1'
#
loop_
_entity.id
_entity.type
_entity.pdbx_description
1 polymer ?
#
loop_
_entity_poly.entity_id
_entity_poly.type
_entity_poly.pdbx_seq_one_letter_code
_entity_poly.pdbx_strand_id
1 'polypeptide(L)'
;MLLMKLETKEKFSFLQLAHYLARIDNDYGEKEQEVILEYCAEMGIENDEDFELESFDLYNILKDFKSLKSKKIVILELMILIHADDKFDFEERNLIFQINEIFKLSQKEIEFYSQWGKATAALYTQGKLFIE
;
A
#
# COMPACT_ATOMS: atom_id res chain seq x y z
N MET A 1 5.54 -3.20 -9.52
CA MET A 1 4.49 -3.56 -8.55
C MET A 1 3.99 -4.97 -8.88
N LEU A 2 3.33 -5.63 -7.93
CA LEU A 2 2.99 -7.07 -7.92
C LEU A 2 1.48 -7.32 -7.81
N LEU A 3 0.65 -6.27 -7.87
CA LEU A 3 -0.78 -6.31 -7.56
C LEU A 3 -1.59 -7.15 -8.55
N MET A 4 -1.10 -7.36 -9.78
CA MET A 4 -1.73 -8.31 -10.71
C MET A 4 -1.69 -9.76 -10.25
N LYS A 5 -0.92 -10.08 -9.21
CA LYS A 5 -0.87 -11.41 -8.59
C LYS A 5 -1.93 -11.61 -7.50
N LEU A 6 -2.70 -10.58 -7.15
CA LEU A 6 -3.83 -10.64 -6.23
C LEU A 6 -5.09 -11.13 -6.95
N GLU A 7 -5.95 -11.82 -6.21
CA GLU A 7 -7.29 -12.17 -6.69
C GLU A 7 -8.15 -10.92 -6.87
N THR A 8 -9.18 -10.99 -7.73
CA THR A 8 -10.04 -9.81 -8.02
C THR A 8 -10.58 -9.14 -6.76
N LYS A 9 -11.04 -9.91 -5.78
CA LYS A 9 -11.52 -9.35 -4.50
C LYS A 9 -10.40 -8.67 -3.72
N GLU A 10 -9.23 -9.31 -3.64
CA GLU A 10 -8.05 -8.79 -2.93
C GLU A 10 -7.56 -7.47 -3.53
N LYS A 11 -7.72 -7.25 -4.84
CA LYS A 11 -7.38 -5.98 -5.50
C LYS A 11 -8.21 -4.81 -4.97
N PHE A 12 -9.53 -4.96 -4.89
CA PHE A 12 -10.41 -3.91 -4.35
C PHE A 12 -10.14 -3.68 -2.86
N SER A 13 -9.93 -4.74 -2.09
CA SER A 13 -9.57 -4.63 -0.66
C SER A 13 -8.21 -3.95 -0.48
N PHE A 14 -7.26 -4.19 -1.38
CA PHE A 14 -5.97 -3.51 -1.37
C PHE A 14 -6.11 -2.02 -1.69
N LEU A 15 -6.92 -1.66 -2.68
CA LEU A 15 -7.17 -0.26 -3.03
C LEU A 15 -7.73 0.53 -1.86
N GLN A 16 -8.75 -0.01 -1.16
CA GLN A 16 -9.29 0.62 0.05
C GLN A 16 -8.23 0.77 1.16
N LEU A 17 -7.37 -0.24 1.32
CA LEU A 17 -6.28 -0.19 2.30
C LEU A 17 -5.23 0.87 1.93
N ALA A 18 -4.92 1.03 0.64
CA ALA A 18 -4.01 2.06 0.14
C ALA A 18 -4.58 3.46 0.33
N HIS A 19 -5.88 3.66 0.04
CA HIS A 19 -6.56 4.94 0.31
C HIS A 19 -6.58 5.30 1.78
N TYR A 20 -6.85 4.32 2.65
CA TYR A 20 -6.83 4.51 4.10
C TYR A 20 -5.44 4.92 4.58
N LEU A 21 -4.40 4.20 4.15
CA LEU A 21 -3.01 4.49 4.50
C LEU A 21 -2.64 5.92 4.07
N ALA A 22 -2.87 6.30 2.81
CA ALA A 22 -2.50 7.61 2.27
C ALA A 22 -3.33 8.79 2.81
N ARG A 23 -4.23 8.56 3.76
CA ARG A 23 -5.09 9.61 4.35
C ARG A 23 -5.09 9.58 5.88
N ILE A 24 -4.41 8.61 6.51
CA ILE A 24 -4.49 8.39 7.96
C ILE A 24 -3.91 9.56 8.77
N ASP A 25 -2.95 10.27 8.20
CA ASP A 25 -2.30 11.45 8.76
C ASP A 25 -2.94 12.78 8.30
N ASN A 26 -3.99 12.71 7.47
CA ASN A 26 -4.64 13.82 6.77
C ASN A 26 -3.75 14.59 5.77
N ASP A 27 -2.64 14.02 5.29
CA ASP A 27 -1.76 14.64 4.27
C ASP A 27 -1.74 13.81 2.98
N TYR A 28 -2.85 13.78 2.25
CA TYR A 28 -2.93 13.03 0.98
C TYR A 28 -2.23 13.76 -0.18
N GLY A 29 -0.94 13.52 -0.34
CA GLY A 29 -0.05 14.24 -1.22
C GLY A 29 -0.13 13.84 -2.71
N GLU A 30 0.42 14.68 -3.59
CA GLU A 30 0.46 14.41 -5.04
C GLU A 30 1.20 13.10 -5.38
N LYS A 31 2.30 12.80 -4.69
CA LYS A 31 3.08 11.58 -4.94
C LYS A 31 2.32 10.30 -4.59
N GLU A 32 1.55 10.32 -3.50
CA GLU A 32 0.71 9.20 -3.10
C GLU A 32 -0.46 9.02 -4.07
N GLN A 33 -1.06 10.13 -4.52
CA GLN A 33 -2.08 10.12 -5.57
C GLN A 33 -1.57 9.44 -6.84
N GLU A 34 -0.37 9.80 -7.30
CA GLU A 34 0.26 9.15 -8.44
C GLU A 34 0.45 7.64 -8.23
N VAL A 35 0.97 7.23 -7.07
CA VAL A 35 1.18 5.81 -6.75
C VAL A 35 -0.15 5.04 -6.70
N ILE A 36 -1.22 5.62 -6.14
CA ILE A 36 -2.56 5.01 -6.13
C ILE A 36 -3.11 4.85 -7.56
N LEU A 37 -2.93 5.85 -8.42
CA LEU A 37 -3.35 5.75 -9.83
C LEU A 37 -2.57 4.66 -10.57
N GLU A 38 -1.28 4.51 -10.28
CA GLU A 38 -0.46 3.42 -10.82
C GLU A 38 -0.90 2.05 -10.32
N TYR A 39 -1.29 1.93 -9.05
CA TYR A 39 -1.91 0.72 -8.51
C TYR A 39 -3.21 0.37 -9.24
N CYS A 40 -4.08 1.36 -9.47
CA CYS A 40 -5.32 1.18 -10.23
C CYS A 40 -5.03 0.69 -11.65
N ALA A 41 -4.09 1.34 -12.35
CA ALA A 41 -3.68 0.97 -13.69
C ALA A 41 -3.08 -0.45 -13.74
N GLU A 42 -2.23 -0.82 -12.78
CA GLU A 42 -1.66 -2.16 -12.71
C GLU A 42 -2.76 -3.20 -12.48
N MET A 43 -3.64 -2.98 -11.51
CA MET A 43 -4.71 -3.90 -11.15
C MET A 43 -5.81 -4.03 -12.21
N GLY A 44 -5.94 -3.02 -13.08
CA GLY A 44 -7.00 -2.91 -14.07
C GLY A 44 -8.35 -2.56 -13.45
N ILE A 45 -8.35 -1.70 -12.44
CA ILE A 45 -9.56 -1.23 -11.74
C ILE A 45 -9.61 0.31 -11.73
N GLU A 46 -10.80 0.86 -11.58
CA GLU A 46 -11.00 2.30 -11.40
C GLU A 46 -10.62 2.74 -9.98
N ASN A 47 -10.20 3.99 -9.86
CA ASN A 47 -9.88 4.61 -8.58
C ASN A 47 -11.15 4.85 -7.76
N ASP A 48 -11.03 4.79 -6.44
CA ASP A 48 -12.14 5.10 -5.51
C ASP A 48 -12.02 6.57 -5.07
N GLU A 49 -12.56 7.48 -5.89
CA GLU A 49 -12.52 8.93 -5.61
C GLU A 49 -13.37 9.32 -4.40
N ASP A 50 -14.36 8.50 -4.05
CA ASP A 50 -15.34 8.73 -2.98
C ASP A 50 -14.98 7.97 -1.68
N PHE A 51 -13.71 7.57 -1.50
CA PHE A 51 -13.27 6.85 -0.30
C PHE A 51 -13.48 7.65 1.00
N GLU A 52 -14.26 7.08 1.93
CA GLU A 52 -14.56 7.66 3.25
C GLU A 52 -13.77 6.98 4.37
N LEU A 53 -12.88 7.71 5.04
CA LEU A 53 -12.05 7.23 6.16
C LEU A 53 -12.89 6.62 7.30
N GLU A 54 -13.99 7.27 7.67
CA GLU A 54 -14.83 6.87 8.81
C GLU A 54 -15.57 5.55 8.58
N SER A 55 -15.75 5.17 7.32
CA SER A 55 -16.43 3.93 6.91
C SER A 55 -15.48 2.73 6.87
N PHE A 56 -14.16 2.96 6.93
CA PHE A 56 -13.15 1.94 6.72
C PHE A 56 -13.03 0.98 7.90
N ASP A 57 -13.06 -0.32 7.62
CA ASP A 57 -12.84 -1.39 8.60
C ASP A 57 -11.63 -2.24 8.21
N LEU A 58 -10.50 -1.96 8.87
CA LEU A 58 -9.24 -2.66 8.68
C LEU A 58 -9.38 -4.18 8.81
N TYR A 59 -10.10 -4.66 9.84
CA TYR A 59 -10.18 -6.10 10.12
C TYR A 59 -10.98 -6.83 9.04
N ASN A 60 -12.07 -6.22 8.57
CA ASN A 60 -12.87 -6.80 7.49
C ASN A 60 -12.12 -6.83 6.16
N ILE A 61 -11.37 -5.77 5.84
CA ILE A 61 -10.54 -5.70 4.64
C ILE A 61 -9.43 -6.76 4.67
N LEU A 62 -8.73 -6.90 5.80
CA LEU A 62 -7.61 -7.83 5.91
C LEU A 62 -8.02 -9.32 5.84
N LYS A 63 -9.30 -9.66 6.05
CA LYS A 63 -9.81 -11.04 5.89
C LYS A 63 -9.80 -11.53 4.45
N ASP A 64 -9.78 -10.63 3.48
CA ASP A 64 -9.82 -11.00 2.07
C ASP A 64 -8.50 -11.61 1.61
N PHE A 65 -7.38 -11.25 2.25
CA PHE A 65 -6.04 -11.78 1.96
C PHE A 65 -5.79 -13.12 2.65
N LYS A 66 -6.21 -14.20 2.01
CA LYS A 66 -6.15 -15.55 2.60
C LYS A 66 -4.78 -16.19 2.48
N SER A 67 -4.11 -15.99 1.34
CA SER A 67 -2.84 -16.66 1.06
C SER A 67 -1.67 -15.90 1.68
N LEU A 68 -0.62 -16.62 2.12
CA LEU A 68 0.60 -15.99 2.61
C LEU A 68 1.25 -15.12 1.52
N LYS A 69 1.11 -15.52 0.26
CA LYS A 69 1.59 -14.75 -0.90
C LYS A 69 0.87 -13.40 -1.00
N SER A 70 -0.46 -13.38 -0.94
CA SER A 70 -1.25 -12.15 -1.01
C SER A 70 -0.90 -11.22 0.14
N LYS A 71 -0.79 -11.73 1.37
CA LYS A 71 -0.38 -10.96 2.55
C LYS A 71 1.00 -10.29 2.37
N LYS A 72 1.96 -11.01 1.79
CA LYS A 72 3.30 -10.47 1.49
C LYS A 72 3.26 -9.39 0.42
N ILE A 73 2.46 -9.59 -0.64
CA ILE A 73 2.27 -8.58 -1.70
C ILE A 73 1.70 -7.30 -1.09
N VAL A 74 0.64 -7.40 -0.26
CA VAL A 74 0.04 -6.24 0.39
C VAL A 74 1.08 -5.42 1.15
N ILE A 75 1.88 -6.04 2.03
CA ILE A 75 2.89 -5.29 2.79
C ILE A 75 3.95 -4.68 1.87
N LEU A 76 4.46 -5.42 0.88
CA LEU A 76 5.47 -4.93 -0.05
C LEU A 76 4.99 -3.69 -0.81
N GLU A 77 3.75 -3.72 -1.31
CA GLU A 77 3.18 -2.62 -2.07
C GLU A 77 2.87 -1.43 -1.14
N LEU A 78 2.27 -1.63 0.03
CA LEU A 78 2.07 -0.54 1.00
C LEU A 78 3.38 0.16 1.40
N MET A 79 4.50 -0.59 1.48
CA MET A 79 5.80 0.02 1.75
C MET A 79 6.30 0.90 0.60
N ILE A 80 5.86 0.70 -0.63
CA ILE A 80 6.18 1.64 -1.73
C ILE A 80 5.40 2.93 -1.53
N LEU A 81 4.11 2.84 -1.19
CA LEU A 81 3.24 3.99 -0.95
C LEU A 81 3.73 4.86 0.21
N ILE A 82 4.03 4.24 1.36
CA ILE A 82 4.58 4.90 2.56
C ILE A 82 5.89 5.68 2.30
N HIS A 83 6.70 5.21 1.35
CA HIS A 83 7.98 5.84 1.01
C HIS A 83 7.87 6.69 -0.27
N ALA A 84 6.65 6.95 -0.76
CA ALA A 84 6.43 7.77 -1.94
C ALA A 84 6.71 9.24 -1.62
N ASP A 85 6.22 9.73 -0.49
CA ASP A 85 6.69 10.95 0.14
C ASP A 85 7.80 10.62 1.16
N ASP A 86 8.74 11.52 1.37
CA ASP A 86 9.95 11.22 2.17
C ASP A 86 9.65 11.16 3.70
N LYS A 87 8.39 11.00 4.09
CA LYS A 87 7.90 11.10 5.48
C LYS A 87 7.20 9.82 5.90
N PHE A 88 7.96 8.88 6.46
CA PHE A 88 7.35 7.71 7.10
C PHE A 88 6.88 8.04 8.53
N ASP A 89 5.63 8.48 8.63
CA ASP A 89 5.03 9.06 9.83
C ASP A 89 4.53 8.00 10.83
N PHE A 90 4.19 8.46 12.04
CA PHE A 90 3.86 7.57 13.16
C PHE A 90 2.60 6.72 12.91
N GLU A 91 1.56 7.32 12.31
CA GLU A 91 0.29 6.64 12.06
C GLU A 91 0.41 5.54 10.99
N GLU A 92 1.20 5.76 9.94
CA GLU A 92 1.50 4.74 8.93
C GLU A 92 2.24 3.54 9.52
N ARG A 93 3.23 3.80 10.40
CA ARG A 93 3.94 2.74 11.15
C ARG A 93 2.98 1.94 12.01
N ASN A 94 2.07 2.62 12.69
CA ASN A 94 1.06 2.00 13.54
C ASN A 94 0.11 1.13 12.69
N LEU A 95 -0.31 1.60 11.51
CA LEU A 95 -1.12 0.81 10.60
C LEU A 95 -0.40 -0.46 10.12
N ILE A 96 0.86 -0.36 9.68
CA ILE A 96 1.66 -1.54 9.30
C ILE A 96 1.78 -2.54 10.46
N PHE A 97 1.98 -2.05 11.69
CA PHE A 97 2.01 -2.90 12.87
C PHE A 97 0.68 -3.63 13.07
N GLN A 98 -0.46 -2.92 12.98
CA GLN A 98 -1.80 -3.52 13.11
C GLN A 98 -2.07 -4.57 12.02
N ILE A 99 -1.67 -4.31 10.78
CA ILE A 99 -1.77 -5.30 9.69
C ILE A 99 -0.92 -6.53 10.03
N ASN A 100 0.30 -6.34 10.53
CA ASN A 100 1.20 -7.44 10.85
C ASN A 100 0.71 -8.31 12.02
N GLU A 101 0.01 -7.76 13.01
CA GLU A 101 -0.63 -8.55 14.08
C GLU A 101 -1.64 -9.58 13.52
N ILE A 102 -2.30 -9.25 12.39
CA ILE A 102 -3.26 -10.12 11.70
C ILE A 102 -2.56 -11.04 10.71
N PHE A 103 -1.58 -10.53 9.97
CA PHE A 103 -0.86 -11.30 8.94
C PHE A 103 0.17 -12.26 9.52
N LYS A 104 0.69 -11.97 10.72
CA LYS A 104 1.66 -12.76 11.48
C LYS A 104 2.96 -13.00 10.71
N LEU A 105 3.47 -11.99 10.02
CA LEU A 105 4.80 -12.03 9.40
C LEU A 105 5.86 -11.71 10.45
N SER A 106 7.08 -12.19 10.24
CA SER A 106 8.17 -11.92 11.17
C SER A 106 8.58 -10.45 11.11
N GLN A 107 9.01 -9.89 12.25
CA GLN A 107 9.51 -8.52 12.31
C GLN A 107 10.65 -8.27 11.31
N LYS A 108 11.53 -9.27 11.15
CA LYS A 108 12.63 -9.24 10.17
C LYS A 108 12.12 -9.14 8.74
N GLU A 109 11.02 -9.81 8.39
CA GLU A 109 10.40 -9.65 7.06
C GLU A 109 9.89 -8.23 6.86
N ILE A 110 9.20 -7.65 7.84
CA ILE A 110 8.67 -6.28 7.77
C ILE A 110 9.81 -5.26 7.55
N GLU A 111 10.91 -5.39 8.28
CA GLU A 111 12.09 -4.52 8.12
C GLU A 111 12.69 -4.61 6.71
N PHE A 112 12.83 -5.82 6.17
CA PHE A 112 13.30 -6.00 4.80
C PHE A 112 12.33 -5.43 3.77
N TYR A 113 11.03 -5.60 3.97
CA TYR A 113 10.00 -5.07 3.07
C TYR A 113 10.00 -3.56 3.05
N SER A 114 10.22 -2.91 4.20
CA SER A 114 10.36 -1.46 4.29
C SER A 114 11.59 -0.95 3.53
N GLN A 115 12.75 -1.59 3.70
CA GLN A 115 13.97 -1.23 2.96
C GLN A 115 13.79 -1.42 1.45
N TRP A 116 13.15 -2.51 1.04
CA TRP A 116 12.84 -2.78 -0.36
C TRP A 116 11.84 -1.78 -0.94
N GLY A 117 10.78 -1.44 -0.21
CA GLY A 117 9.77 -0.45 -0.62
C GLY A 117 10.41 0.92 -0.84
N LYS A 118 11.24 1.37 0.10
CA LYS A 118 12.00 2.63 -0.02
C LYS A 118 12.90 2.64 -1.26
N ALA A 119 13.67 1.58 -1.49
CA ALA A 119 14.53 1.49 -2.67
C ALA A 119 13.72 1.48 -3.96
N THR A 120 12.57 0.80 -3.97
CA THR A 120 11.68 0.71 -5.13
C THR A 120 11.04 2.05 -5.45
N ALA A 121 10.51 2.78 -4.45
CA ALA A 121 9.95 4.11 -4.60
C ALA A 121 10.98 5.11 -5.17
N ALA A 122 12.22 5.07 -4.68
CA ALA A 122 13.31 5.89 -5.18
C ALA A 122 13.66 5.58 -6.65
N LEU A 123 13.81 4.29 -6.99
CA LEU A 123 14.07 3.86 -8.37
C LEU A 123 12.93 4.20 -9.32
N TYR A 124 11.69 4.12 -8.83
CA TYR A 124 10.51 4.45 -9.63
C TYR A 124 10.46 5.95 -9.94
N THR A 125 10.68 6.80 -8.94
CA THR A 125 10.84 8.26 -9.10
C THR A 125 11.95 8.59 -10.11
N GLN A 126 13.12 7.94 -10.00
CA GLN A 126 14.20 8.11 -10.97
C GLN A 126 13.80 7.67 -12.39
N GLY A 127 13.04 6.58 -12.51
CA GLY A 127 12.52 6.09 -13.78
C GLY A 127 11.62 7.10 -14.48
N LYS A 128 10.74 7.79 -13.74
CA LYS A 128 9.88 8.87 -14.28
C LYS A 128 10.72 10.00 -14.89
N LEU A 129 11.78 10.43 -14.20
CA LEU A 129 12.68 11.49 -14.68
C LEU A 129 13.43 11.15 -15.99
N PHE A 130 13.50 9.86 -16.38
CA PHE A 130 14.16 9.46 -17.63
C PHE A 130 13.22 9.46 -18.84
N ILE A 131 11.91 9.49 -18.62
CA ILE A 131 10.89 9.47 -19.67
C ILE A 131 10.24 10.85 -19.90
N GLU A 132 10.45 11.79 -18.97
CA GLU A 132 10.19 13.22 -19.12
C GLU A 132 11.28 13.93 -19.93
#